data_AF-A0A843F4W2-F1
#
_entry.id   AF-A0A843F4W2-F1
#
_cell.length_a   1.000
_cell.length_b   1.000
_cell.length_c   1.000
_cell.angle_alpha   90.00
_cell.angle_beta   90.00
_cell.angle_gamma   90.00
#
_symmetry.space_group_name_H-M   'P 1'
#
loop_
_entity.id
_entity.type
_entity.pdbx_description
1 polymer ?
#
loop_
_entity_poly.entity_id
_entity_poly.type
_entity_poly.pdbx_seq_one_letter_code
_entity_poly.pdbx_strand_id
1 'polypeptide(L)'
;ENISGKSPNMKVLMYADKDNAYISSLEEVMYREIAARYDNPNWIEGMMGEGYSGARYMSNKFVSNLYGWQVTRPSAVSDDLWNRVYNTYYKDKYNLGVKDWLMSGNNAYSLISMSGTMLTAIHEGYWDASSSTIRDIANTWAQATVKNGVACCDCSCGNIAMMQWAVQYVNPDILAQLLPKLYEATQNPVFLNNTQSNVPADSDIDPSNTEASTPNPEKGSLSTSTVSANSTTSSNNQNSLSSANSQGSAVSSAGESSSAGDVGGSNAQGADVKKSIEINPVTQQSASEVGMSLIAVLGVICLILIIGVGYFRDKDEDKKDGKNLDELFNKKL
;
A
#
# COMPACT_ATOMS: atom_id res chain seq x y z
N GLU A 1 5.54 -25.28 1.86
CA GLU A 1 6.64 -24.31 2.06
C GLU A 1 7.25 -24.48 3.43
N ASN A 2 6.79 -23.82 4.49
CA ASN A 2 7.50 -23.75 5.79
C ASN A 2 7.87 -25.10 6.46
N ILE A 3 7.20 -26.21 6.15
CA ILE A 3 7.53 -27.56 6.68
C ILE A 3 8.35 -28.39 5.67
N SER A 4 8.04 -28.28 4.38
CA SER A 4 8.53 -29.19 3.32
C SER A 4 9.56 -28.57 2.37
N GLY A 5 9.85 -27.26 2.50
CA GLY A 5 10.61 -26.47 1.53
C GLY A 5 9.96 -26.29 0.16
N LYS A 6 8.79 -26.90 -0.10
CA LYS A 6 8.14 -26.93 -1.42
C LYS A 6 6.76 -26.31 -1.43
N SER A 7 6.44 -25.57 -2.49
CA SER A 7 5.10 -25.03 -2.75
C SER A 7 4.11 -26.14 -3.08
N PRO A 8 2.90 -26.15 -2.48
CA PRO A 8 1.86 -27.08 -2.86
C PRO A 8 1.25 -26.65 -4.20
N ASN A 9 0.99 -27.61 -5.09
CA ASN A 9 0.25 -27.34 -6.33
C ASN A 9 -1.15 -26.82 -6.00
N MET A 10 -1.42 -25.55 -6.29
CA MET A 10 -2.77 -25.01 -6.21
C MET A 10 -3.52 -25.20 -7.51
N LYS A 11 -4.81 -25.42 -7.36
CA LYS A 11 -5.76 -25.58 -8.45
C LYS A 11 -6.99 -24.75 -8.15
N VAL A 12 -7.55 -24.17 -9.19
CA VAL A 12 -8.79 -23.37 -9.14
C VAL A 12 -9.84 -24.11 -9.97
N LEU A 13 -11.00 -24.35 -9.37
CA LEU A 13 -12.16 -24.85 -10.10
C LEU A 13 -12.76 -23.68 -10.89
N MET A 14 -12.77 -23.79 -12.21
CA MET A 14 -13.41 -22.85 -13.12
C MET A 14 -14.81 -23.37 -13.44
N TYR A 15 -15.84 -22.74 -12.87
CA TYR A 15 -17.25 -23.17 -12.97
C TYR A 15 -18.21 -22.04 -13.41
N ALA A 16 -17.66 -20.96 -13.97
CA ALA A 16 -18.47 -19.83 -14.47
C ALA A 16 -19.29 -20.22 -15.71
N ASP A 17 -18.73 -21.07 -16.57
CA ASP A 17 -19.46 -21.85 -17.56
C ASP A 17 -19.92 -23.15 -16.89
N LYS A 18 -21.23 -23.41 -16.90
CA LYS A 18 -21.83 -24.59 -16.26
C LYS A 18 -21.70 -25.84 -17.13
N ASP A 19 -21.64 -25.68 -18.45
CA ASP A 19 -21.60 -26.78 -19.40
C ASP A 19 -20.16 -27.22 -19.68
N ASN A 20 -19.17 -26.39 -19.31
CA ASN A 20 -17.74 -26.64 -19.49
C ASN A 20 -16.92 -26.25 -18.24
N ALA A 21 -17.21 -26.87 -17.09
CA ALA A 21 -16.42 -26.70 -15.88
C ALA A 21 -15.08 -27.47 -15.95
N TYR A 22 -13.97 -26.81 -15.57
CA TYR A 22 -12.62 -27.40 -15.61
C TYR A 22 -11.75 -26.97 -14.42
N ILE A 23 -10.60 -27.62 -14.25
CA ILE A 23 -9.64 -27.30 -13.20
C ILE A 23 -8.36 -26.74 -13.82
N SER A 24 -7.98 -25.54 -13.39
CA SER A 24 -6.83 -24.77 -13.89
C SER A 24 -5.76 -24.62 -12.79
N SER A 25 -4.51 -24.30 -13.14
CA SER A 25 -3.50 -23.94 -12.11
C SER A 25 -3.69 -22.48 -11.67
N LEU A 26 -3.19 -22.11 -10.49
CA LEU A 26 -3.32 -20.72 -10.05
C LEU A 26 -2.57 -19.76 -10.99
N GLU A 27 -1.39 -20.17 -11.46
CA GLU A 27 -0.53 -19.41 -12.38
C GLU A 27 -1.27 -19.11 -13.70
N GLU A 28 -1.95 -20.10 -14.26
CA GLU A 28 -2.76 -19.96 -15.48
C GLU A 28 -3.97 -19.03 -15.26
N VAL A 29 -4.64 -19.13 -14.10
CA VAL A 29 -5.75 -18.22 -13.73
C VAL A 29 -5.26 -16.79 -13.56
N MET A 30 -4.13 -16.57 -12.88
CA MET A 30 -3.54 -15.24 -12.67
C MET A 30 -3.15 -14.60 -14.00
N TYR A 31 -2.51 -15.36 -14.89
CA TYR A 31 -2.18 -14.89 -16.25
C TYR A 31 -3.45 -14.54 -17.05
N ARG A 32 -4.49 -15.38 -17.00
CA ARG A 32 -5.75 -15.15 -17.72
C ARG A 32 -6.52 -13.93 -17.18
N GLU A 33 -6.58 -13.75 -15.85
CA GLU A 33 -7.22 -12.59 -15.23
C GLU A 33 -6.52 -11.28 -15.62
N ILE A 34 -5.19 -11.25 -15.60
CA ILE A 34 -4.40 -10.09 -16.05
C ILE A 34 -4.63 -9.84 -17.55
N ALA A 35 -4.53 -10.86 -18.40
CA ALA A 35 -4.75 -10.71 -19.84
C ALA A 35 -6.18 -10.28 -20.21
N ALA A 36 -7.19 -10.72 -19.45
CA ALA A 36 -8.60 -10.42 -19.72
C ALA A 36 -9.03 -9.03 -19.23
N ARG A 37 -8.36 -8.46 -18.21
CA ARG A 37 -8.74 -7.18 -17.58
C ARG A 37 -7.56 -6.20 -17.52
N TYR A 38 -6.55 -6.52 -16.72
CA TYR A 38 -5.57 -5.53 -16.28
C TYR A 38 -4.51 -5.18 -17.33
N ASP A 39 -4.33 -6.03 -18.34
CA ASP A 39 -3.52 -5.83 -19.56
C ASP A 39 -4.43 -5.71 -20.82
N ASN A 40 -5.73 -5.39 -20.65
CA ASN A 40 -6.72 -5.29 -21.73
C ASN A 40 -7.16 -3.81 -21.93
N PRO A 41 -6.89 -3.19 -23.11
CA PRO A 41 -7.21 -1.78 -23.34
C PRO A 41 -8.70 -1.46 -23.17
N ASN A 42 -9.61 -2.32 -23.60
CA ASN A 42 -11.06 -2.08 -23.47
C ASN A 42 -11.52 -1.99 -22.01
N TRP A 43 -10.89 -2.76 -21.10
CA TRP A 43 -11.18 -2.70 -19.67
C TRP A 43 -10.58 -1.45 -19.03
N ILE A 44 -9.36 -1.07 -19.47
CA ILE A 44 -8.67 0.13 -19.00
C ILE A 44 -9.45 1.38 -19.41
N GLU A 45 -9.88 1.50 -20.67
CA GLU A 45 -10.73 2.60 -21.17
C GLU A 45 -12.05 2.69 -20.41
N GLY A 46 -12.72 1.56 -20.16
CA GLY A 46 -13.95 1.52 -19.36
C GLY A 46 -13.73 2.05 -17.94
N MET A 47 -12.65 1.64 -17.28
CA MET A 47 -12.26 2.14 -15.96
C MET A 47 -11.82 3.62 -16.00
N MET A 48 -11.24 4.09 -17.10
CA MET A 48 -10.92 5.51 -17.29
C MET A 48 -12.18 6.38 -17.37
N GLY A 49 -13.25 5.86 -17.97
CA GLY A 49 -14.58 6.47 -17.99
C GLY A 49 -15.22 6.64 -16.61
N GLU A 50 -14.92 5.75 -15.66
CA GLU A 50 -15.36 5.82 -14.26
C GLU A 50 -14.51 6.78 -13.38
N GLY A 51 -13.52 7.47 -13.97
CA GLY A 51 -12.70 8.48 -13.30
C GLY A 51 -12.06 7.98 -12.00
N TYR A 52 -12.27 8.72 -10.91
CA TYR A 52 -11.68 8.39 -9.60
C TYR A 52 -12.05 6.98 -9.11
N SER A 53 -13.27 6.52 -9.37
CA SER A 53 -13.73 5.19 -8.95
C SER A 53 -12.96 4.09 -9.68
N GLY A 54 -12.72 4.24 -10.98
CA GLY A 54 -11.91 3.32 -11.78
C GLY A 54 -10.44 3.33 -11.37
N ALA A 55 -9.86 4.52 -11.16
CA ALA A 55 -8.48 4.65 -10.68
C ALA A 55 -8.30 3.96 -9.31
N ARG A 56 -9.24 4.17 -8.38
CA ARG A 56 -9.25 3.53 -7.07
C ARG A 56 -9.43 2.01 -7.16
N TYR A 57 -10.17 1.51 -8.15
CA TYR A 57 -10.28 0.07 -8.43
C TYR A 57 -8.94 -0.51 -8.89
N MET A 58 -8.28 0.12 -9.86
CA MET A 58 -6.95 -0.30 -10.35
C MET A 58 -5.93 -0.39 -9.22
N SER A 59 -5.90 0.60 -8.33
CA SER A 59 -5.04 0.57 -7.14
C SER A 59 -5.43 -0.53 -6.15
N ASN A 60 -6.67 -0.46 -5.62
CA ASN A 60 -7.03 -1.17 -4.40
C ASN A 60 -7.60 -2.58 -4.64
N LYS A 61 -8.03 -2.90 -5.87
CA LYS A 61 -8.61 -4.20 -6.23
C LYS A 61 -7.80 -4.96 -7.27
N PHE A 62 -6.90 -4.30 -7.97
CA PHE A 62 -5.91 -4.95 -8.82
C PHE A 62 -4.52 -4.95 -8.18
N VAL A 63 -3.77 -3.84 -8.21
CA VAL A 63 -2.34 -3.84 -7.84
C VAL A 63 -2.10 -4.29 -6.38
N SER A 64 -2.93 -3.82 -5.44
CA SER A 64 -2.88 -4.28 -4.05
C SER A 64 -3.17 -5.77 -3.87
N ASN A 65 -4.09 -6.34 -4.68
CA ASN A 65 -4.40 -7.77 -4.64
C ASN A 65 -3.32 -8.62 -5.32
N LEU A 66 -2.67 -8.11 -6.38
CA LEU A 66 -1.52 -8.76 -7.01
C LEU A 66 -0.37 -8.91 -6.01
N TYR A 67 -0.11 -7.86 -5.22
CA TYR A 67 0.83 -7.91 -4.10
C TYR A 67 0.40 -8.90 -3.01
N GLY A 68 -0.89 -8.93 -2.65
CA GLY A 68 -1.42 -9.93 -1.73
C GLY A 68 -1.18 -11.38 -2.19
N TRP A 69 -1.34 -11.66 -3.48
CA TRP A 69 -1.00 -12.96 -4.08
C TRP A 69 0.51 -13.23 -4.08
N GLN A 70 1.33 -12.22 -4.37
CA GLN A 70 2.79 -12.33 -4.31
C GLN A 70 3.28 -12.74 -2.91
N VAL A 71 2.81 -12.08 -1.85
CA VAL A 71 3.22 -12.38 -0.46
C VAL A 71 2.67 -13.74 0.00
N THR A 72 1.40 -14.04 -0.29
CA THR A 72 0.79 -15.28 0.18
C THR A 72 1.22 -16.51 -0.62
N ARG A 73 1.60 -16.33 -1.90
CA ARG A 73 1.94 -17.37 -2.88
C ARG A 73 3.01 -16.89 -3.88
N PRO A 74 4.29 -16.79 -3.47
CA PRO A 74 5.34 -16.20 -4.31
C PRO A 74 5.52 -16.85 -5.68
N SER A 75 5.30 -18.16 -5.81
CA SER A 75 5.42 -18.87 -7.11
C SER A 75 4.29 -18.56 -8.10
N ALA A 76 3.19 -17.94 -7.66
CA ALA A 76 2.02 -17.68 -8.48
C ALA A 76 2.06 -16.31 -9.20
N VAL A 77 2.97 -15.43 -8.79
CA VAL A 77 3.19 -14.11 -9.39
C VAL A 77 4.65 -14.02 -9.83
N SER A 78 4.86 -13.98 -11.15
CA SER A 78 6.20 -13.86 -11.76
C SER A 78 6.52 -12.41 -12.13
N ASP A 79 7.81 -12.14 -12.37
CA ASP A 79 8.29 -10.86 -12.88
C ASP A 79 7.54 -10.42 -14.15
N ASP A 80 7.19 -11.36 -15.04
CA ASP A 80 6.41 -11.10 -16.25
C ASP A 80 5.04 -10.47 -15.97
N LEU A 81 4.39 -10.79 -14.84
CA LEU A 81 3.11 -10.19 -14.47
C LEU A 81 3.31 -8.75 -13.99
N TRP A 82 4.34 -8.48 -13.18
CA TRP A 82 4.71 -7.11 -12.78
C TRP A 82 5.17 -6.26 -13.96
N ASN A 83 5.98 -6.84 -14.87
CA ASN A 83 6.41 -6.22 -16.11
C ASN A 83 5.22 -5.84 -17.00
N ARG A 84 4.13 -6.64 -17.03
CA ARG A 84 2.87 -6.25 -17.71
C ARG A 84 2.21 -5.05 -17.04
N VAL A 85 2.13 -5.01 -15.72
CA VAL A 85 1.60 -3.84 -14.99
C VAL A 85 2.41 -2.59 -15.33
N TYR A 86 3.74 -2.67 -15.28
CA TYR A 86 4.61 -1.56 -15.63
C TYR A 86 4.44 -1.10 -17.08
N ASN A 87 4.50 -2.01 -18.04
CA ASN A 87 4.36 -1.66 -19.46
C ASN A 87 2.99 -1.04 -19.76
N THR A 88 1.93 -1.55 -19.16
CA THR A 88 0.57 -1.09 -19.43
C THR A 88 0.26 0.24 -18.76
N TYR A 89 0.64 0.46 -17.49
CA TYR A 89 0.27 1.68 -16.74
C TYR A 89 1.35 2.78 -16.71
N TYR A 90 2.63 2.46 -16.97
CA TYR A 90 3.75 3.43 -16.91
C TYR A 90 4.45 3.67 -18.25
N LYS A 91 4.47 2.67 -19.14
CA LYS A 91 4.88 2.86 -20.55
C LYS A 91 3.72 3.16 -21.48
N ASP A 92 2.48 3.11 -20.98
CA ASP A 92 1.25 3.27 -21.76
C ASP A 92 1.30 2.46 -23.06
N LYS A 93 1.58 1.16 -22.93
CA LYS A 93 1.76 0.18 -24.02
C LYS A 93 0.69 0.25 -25.14
N TYR A 94 -0.51 0.72 -24.81
CA TYR A 94 -1.65 0.83 -25.72
C TYR A 94 -1.94 2.26 -26.21
N ASN A 95 -1.18 3.26 -25.77
CA ASN A 95 -1.32 4.69 -26.09
C ASN A 95 -2.70 5.26 -25.71
N LEU A 96 -3.19 4.91 -24.51
CA LEU A 96 -4.50 5.32 -24.00
C LEU A 96 -4.44 6.67 -23.26
N GLY A 97 -3.24 7.17 -22.94
CA GLY A 97 -3.03 8.26 -22.00
C GLY A 97 -3.19 7.84 -20.54
N VAL A 98 -3.11 6.53 -20.22
CA VAL A 98 -3.46 6.02 -18.88
C VAL A 98 -2.55 6.57 -17.78
N LYS A 99 -1.25 6.78 -18.03
CA LYS A 99 -0.31 7.38 -17.07
C LYS A 99 -0.69 8.82 -16.75
N ASP A 100 -0.99 9.62 -17.77
CA ASP A 100 -1.34 11.04 -17.63
C ASP A 100 -2.71 11.20 -16.96
N TRP A 101 -3.68 10.36 -17.31
CA TRP A 101 -4.98 10.29 -16.64
C TRP A 101 -4.84 9.87 -15.16
N LEU A 102 -3.97 8.90 -14.85
CA LEU A 102 -3.62 8.54 -13.48
C LEU A 102 -2.90 9.68 -12.73
N MET A 103 -2.10 10.50 -13.41
CA MET A 103 -1.46 11.72 -12.85
C MET A 103 -2.41 12.92 -12.68
N SER A 104 -3.67 12.81 -13.12
CA SER A 104 -4.63 13.92 -13.17
C SER A 104 -5.56 13.95 -11.94
N GLY A 105 -5.75 15.15 -11.37
CA GLY A 105 -6.67 15.39 -10.25
C GLY A 105 -6.56 14.36 -9.12
N ASN A 106 -7.71 13.88 -8.63
CA ASN A 106 -7.77 12.92 -7.54
C ASN A 106 -7.30 11.50 -7.93
N ASN A 107 -7.13 11.19 -9.21
CA ASN A 107 -6.61 9.87 -9.64
C ASN A 107 -5.17 9.67 -9.18
N ALA A 108 -4.42 10.76 -8.96
CA ALA A 108 -3.03 10.74 -8.54
C ALA A 108 -2.81 9.97 -7.23
N TYR A 109 -3.76 9.97 -6.30
CA TYR A 109 -3.65 9.18 -5.07
C TYR A 109 -3.62 7.66 -5.35
N SER A 110 -4.34 7.21 -6.40
CA SER A 110 -4.30 5.83 -6.87
C SER A 110 -2.95 5.53 -7.54
N LEU A 111 -2.40 6.46 -8.33
CA LEU A 111 -1.05 6.30 -8.91
C LEU A 111 0.04 6.22 -7.83
N ILE A 112 -0.03 7.07 -6.80
CA ILE A 112 0.91 7.05 -5.66
C ILE A 112 0.84 5.69 -4.95
N SER A 113 -0.37 5.17 -4.72
CA SER A 113 -0.60 3.87 -4.07
C SER A 113 -0.14 2.69 -4.93
N MET A 114 -0.42 2.70 -6.24
CA MET A 114 0.08 1.71 -7.20
C MET A 114 1.60 1.71 -7.26
N SER A 115 2.22 2.90 -7.35
CA SER A 115 3.67 3.04 -7.40
C SER A 115 4.32 2.57 -6.10
N GLY A 116 3.77 2.94 -4.93
CA GLY A 116 4.25 2.48 -3.63
C GLY A 116 4.17 0.97 -3.45
N THR A 117 3.09 0.34 -3.92
CA THR A 117 2.94 -1.13 -3.92
C THR A 117 3.97 -1.80 -4.84
N MET A 118 4.20 -1.27 -6.04
CA MET A 118 5.19 -1.81 -6.98
C MET A 118 6.63 -1.61 -6.46
N LEU A 119 6.94 -0.47 -5.85
CA LEU A 119 8.22 -0.23 -5.17
C LEU A 119 8.41 -1.16 -3.96
N THR A 120 7.33 -1.47 -3.23
CA THR A 120 7.38 -2.47 -2.14
C THR A 120 7.71 -3.86 -2.68
N ALA A 121 7.08 -4.29 -3.79
CA ALA A 121 7.38 -5.58 -4.42
C ALA A 121 8.84 -5.71 -4.86
N ILE A 122 9.45 -4.63 -5.38
CA ILE A 122 10.87 -4.60 -5.73
C ILE A 122 11.75 -4.60 -4.47
N HIS A 123 11.43 -3.75 -3.48
CA HIS A 123 12.19 -3.62 -2.23
C HIS A 123 12.27 -4.92 -1.43
N GLU A 124 11.19 -5.70 -1.40
CA GLU A 124 11.11 -7.00 -0.71
C GLU A 124 11.65 -8.16 -1.58
N GLY A 125 12.18 -7.87 -2.78
CA GLY A 125 12.82 -8.86 -3.66
C GLY A 125 11.85 -9.80 -4.38
N TYR A 126 10.57 -9.42 -4.49
CA TYR A 126 9.55 -10.20 -5.19
C TYR A 126 9.49 -9.93 -6.70
N TRP A 127 10.00 -8.78 -7.15
CA TRP A 127 10.06 -8.41 -8.56
C TRP A 127 11.46 -7.92 -8.91
N ASP A 128 12.15 -8.64 -9.78
CA ASP A 128 13.46 -8.24 -10.33
C ASP A 128 13.27 -7.22 -11.46
N ALA A 129 13.15 -5.95 -11.07
CA ALA A 129 12.98 -4.83 -11.98
C ALA A 129 14.32 -4.19 -12.38
N SER A 130 14.50 -3.88 -13.67
CA SER A 130 15.70 -3.16 -14.13
C SER A 130 15.85 -1.80 -13.45
N SER A 131 17.09 -1.34 -13.24
CA SER A 131 17.38 -0.05 -12.60
C SER A 131 16.67 1.15 -13.27
N SER A 132 16.42 1.08 -14.58
CA SER A 132 15.64 2.09 -15.32
C SER A 132 14.14 2.04 -14.99
N THR A 133 13.58 0.84 -14.80
CA THR A 133 12.20 0.63 -14.32
C THR A 133 12.02 1.12 -12.89
N ILE A 134 12.96 0.80 -11.98
CA ILE A 134 12.92 1.29 -10.59
C ILE A 134 12.94 2.82 -10.57
N ARG A 135 13.84 3.46 -11.34
CA ARG A 135 13.91 4.93 -11.43
C ARG A 135 12.66 5.56 -12.04
N ASP A 136 12.04 4.98 -13.07
CA ASP A 136 10.79 5.52 -13.66
C ASP A 136 9.64 5.47 -12.64
N ILE A 137 9.47 4.35 -11.94
CA ILE A 137 8.41 4.22 -10.92
C ILE A 137 8.69 5.13 -9.72
N ALA A 138 9.92 5.18 -9.21
CA ALA A 138 10.30 6.05 -8.09
C ALA A 138 10.10 7.54 -8.42
N ASN A 139 10.50 7.99 -9.62
CA ASN A 139 10.26 9.36 -10.06
C ASN A 139 8.75 9.62 -10.32
N THR A 140 8.01 8.67 -10.88
CA THR A 140 6.55 8.78 -11.08
C THR A 140 5.83 8.95 -9.73
N TRP A 141 6.17 8.12 -8.74
CA TRP A 141 5.69 8.20 -7.36
C TRP A 141 6.01 9.56 -6.72
N ALA A 142 7.27 9.99 -6.84
CA ALA A 142 7.76 11.24 -6.27
C ALA A 142 7.05 12.46 -6.88
N GLN A 143 6.91 12.52 -8.21
CA GLN A 143 6.22 13.60 -8.92
C GLN A 143 4.75 13.69 -8.52
N ALA A 144 4.05 12.54 -8.51
CA ALA A 144 2.64 12.50 -8.11
C ALA A 144 2.46 12.96 -6.65
N THR A 145 3.35 12.52 -5.75
CA THR A 145 3.36 12.91 -4.32
C THR A 145 3.69 14.39 -4.11
N VAL A 146 4.67 14.94 -4.84
CA VAL A 146 5.03 16.36 -4.76
C VAL A 146 3.86 17.23 -5.22
N LYS A 147 3.24 16.89 -6.35
CA LYS A 147 2.16 17.65 -6.98
C LYS A 147 0.84 17.60 -6.21
N ASN A 148 0.46 16.44 -5.66
CA ASN A 148 -0.88 16.22 -5.11
C ASN A 148 -0.91 15.98 -3.58
N GLY A 149 0.26 15.95 -2.92
CA GLY A 149 0.37 15.54 -1.53
C GLY A 149 0.52 14.03 -1.38
N VAL A 150 0.80 13.57 -0.15
CA VAL A 150 1.08 12.16 0.12
C VAL A 150 -0.23 11.39 0.28
N ALA A 151 -0.44 10.35 -0.54
CA ALA A 151 -1.42 9.33 -0.22
C ALA A 151 -0.91 8.55 0.99
N CYS A 152 -1.70 8.40 2.06
CA CYS A 152 -1.34 7.57 3.21
C CYS A 152 -2.18 6.28 3.25
N CYS A 153 -1.66 5.24 2.59
CA CYS A 153 -2.01 3.84 2.80
C CYS A 153 -0.83 3.09 3.44
N ASP A 154 -1.06 1.85 3.86
CA ASP A 154 0.00 0.93 4.28
C ASP A 154 1.08 0.76 3.19
N CYS A 155 0.67 0.87 1.92
CA CYS A 155 1.49 0.84 0.72
C CYS A 155 2.33 2.11 0.42
N SER A 156 2.19 3.18 1.22
CA SER A 156 2.86 4.46 0.98
C SER A 156 3.37 5.07 2.29
N CYS A 157 2.66 6.01 2.93
CA CYS A 157 3.09 6.62 4.21
C CYS A 157 3.38 5.56 5.29
N GLY A 158 2.66 4.44 5.28
CA GLY A 158 2.85 3.34 6.23
C GLY A 158 4.15 2.56 6.04
N ASN A 159 4.69 2.50 4.83
CA ASN A 159 5.90 1.75 4.52
C ASN A 159 7.15 2.66 4.50
N ILE A 160 7.57 3.08 5.69
CA ILE A 160 8.77 3.91 5.89
C ILE A 160 10.02 3.27 5.25
N ALA A 161 10.19 1.95 5.36
CA ALA A 161 11.35 1.24 4.83
C ALA A 161 11.42 1.32 3.30
N MET A 162 10.32 1.01 2.61
CA MET A 162 10.23 1.17 1.16
C MET A 162 10.49 2.62 0.75
N MET A 163 9.91 3.61 1.45
CA MET A 163 10.14 5.02 1.11
C MET A 163 11.60 5.44 1.28
N GLN A 164 12.27 5.03 2.38
CA GLN A 164 13.69 5.30 2.62
C GLN A 164 14.61 4.65 1.58
N TRP A 165 14.23 3.50 1.04
CA TRP A 165 14.90 2.86 -0.09
C TRP A 165 14.61 3.59 -1.41
N ALA A 166 13.33 3.83 -1.73
CA ALA A 166 12.89 4.35 -3.02
C ALA A 166 13.43 5.76 -3.33
N VAL A 167 13.60 6.61 -2.32
CA VAL A 167 14.16 7.97 -2.50
C VAL A 167 15.58 7.99 -3.10
N GLN A 168 16.34 6.89 -2.98
CA GLN A 168 17.67 6.75 -3.60
C GLN A 168 17.62 6.67 -5.14
N TYR A 169 16.44 6.37 -5.70
CA TYR A 169 16.19 6.25 -7.14
C TYR A 169 15.48 7.49 -7.73
N VAL A 170 15.09 8.45 -6.88
CA VAL A 170 14.42 9.71 -7.27
C VAL A 170 15.46 10.75 -7.72
N ASN A 171 15.13 11.53 -8.75
CA ASN A 171 16.02 12.58 -9.26
C ASN A 171 16.16 13.73 -8.23
N PRO A 172 17.37 14.33 -8.05
CA PRO A 172 17.64 15.32 -7.00
C PRO A 172 16.64 16.48 -6.91
N ASP A 173 16.23 17.05 -8.04
CA ASP A 173 15.31 18.20 -8.11
C ASP A 173 13.92 17.88 -7.54
N ILE A 174 13.49 16.63 -7.67
CA ILE A 174 12.20 16.12 -7.20
C ILE A 174 12.34 15.67 -5.75
N LEU A 175 13.46 15.04 -5.40
CA LEU A 175 13.79 14.59 -4.05
C LEU A 175 13.78 15.76 -3.04
N ALA A 176 14.37 16.90 -3.40
CA ALA A 176 14.37 18.10 -2.57
C ALA A 176 12.96 18.63 -2.22
N GLN A 177 11.98 18.42 -3.11
CA GLN A 177 10.58 18.80 -2.90
C GLN A 177 9.77 17.69 -2.19
N LEU A 178 10.19 16.44 -2.36
CA LEU A 178 9.54 15.26 -1.79
C LEU A 178 9.82 15.10 -0.29
N LEU A 179 11.08 15.24 0.14
CA LEU A 179 11.51 14.97 1.52
C LEU A 179 10.72 15.79 2.57
N PRO A 180 10.48 17.10 2.41
CA PRO A 180 9.67 17.86 3.36
C PRO A 180 8.23 17.35 3.48
N LYS A 181 7.62 16.92 2.36
CA LYS A 181 6.25 16.38 2.33
C LYS A 181 6.16 15.01 3.00
N LEU A 182 7.17 14.15 2.81
CA LEU A 182 7.25 12.87 3.51
C LEU A 182 7.45 13.09 5.01
N TYR A 183 8.30 14.04 5.42
CA TYR A 183 8.45 14.41 6.82
C TYR A 183 7.14 14.94 7.42
N GLU A 184 6.46 15.88 6.75
CA GLU A 184 5.19 16.44 7.20
C GLU A 184 4.11 15.37 7.38
N ALA A 185 3.98 14.44 6.43
CA ALA A 185 2.97 13.37 6.48
C ALA A 185 3.29 12.24 7.48
N THR A 186 4.56 11.92 7.72
CA THR A 186 4.98 10.76 8.55
C THR A 186 5.50 11.14 9.94
N GLN A 187 5.89 12.40 10.13
CA GLN A 187 6.66 12.90 11.28
C GLN A 187 7.96 12.09 11.55
N ASN A 188 8.47 11.37 10.56
CA ASN A 188 9.63 10.49 10.72
C ASN A 188 10.93 11.23 10.37
N PRO A 189 11.88 11.38 11.31
CA PRO A 189 13.11 12.17 11.10
C PRO A 189 14.04 11.61 10.02
N VAL A 190 13.84 10.38 9.53
CA VAL A 190 14.59 9.83 8.38
C VAL A 190 14.47 10.72 7.13
N PHE A 191 13.36 11.43 6.96
CA PHE A 191 13.13 12.32 5.82
C PHE A 191 13.66 13.75 6.01
N LEU A 192 14.19 14.11 7.19
CA LEU A 192 14.84 15.41 7.40
C LEU A 192 16.24 15.49 6.77
N ASN A 193 16.96 14.38 6.76
CA ASN A 193 18.42 14.36 6.56
C ASN A 193 18.88 13.58 5.32
N ASN A 194 17.96 13.09 4.48
CA ASN A 194 18.32 12.22 3.34
C ASN A 194 18.80 13.00 2.10
N THR A 195 19.75 13.91 2.31
CA THR A 195 20.49 14.64 1.27
C THR A 195 21.81 13.96 0.90
N GLN A 196 22.08 12.75 1.41
CA GLN A 196 23.28 11.99 1.05
C GLN A 196 23.10 11.28 -0.29
N SER A 197 23.60 11.93 -1.33
CA SER A 197 23.83 11.35 -2.65
C SER A 197 24.73 10.11 -2.58
N ASN A 198 24.14 8.92 -2.68
CA ASN A 198 24.84 7.71 -3.14
C ASN A 198 24.47 7.44 -4.60
N VAL A 199 25.06 8.23 -5.49
CA VAL A 199 25.16 7.86 -6.92
C VAL A 199 26.35 6.90 -7.02
N PRO A 200 26.18 5.65 -7.48
CA PRO A 200 27.32 4.82 -7.84
C PRO A 200 28.10 5.53 -8.93
N ALA A 201 29.39 5.76 -8.72
CA ALA A 201 30.24 6.41 -9.72
C ALA A 201 30.28 5.53 -10.97
N ASP A 202 29.82 6.10 -12.08
CA ASP A 202 30.01 5.52 -13.40
C ASP A 202 31.51 5.54 -13.71
N SER A 203 32.11 4.38 -13.93
CA SER A 203 33.55 4.21 -14.10
C SER A 203 33.86 3.50 -15.40
N ASP A 204 33.53 4.15 -16.51
CA ASP A 204 34.12 3.90 -17.83
C ASP A 204 35.62 4.19 -17.79
N ILE A 205 36.45 3.15 -17.62
CA ILE A 205 37.88 3.17 -17.96
C ILE A 205 38.29 1.83 -18.61
N ASP A 206 38.46 1.87 -19.93
CA ASP A 206 39.40 1.03 -20.70
C ASP A 206 40.14 2.00 -21.64
N PRO A 207 41.48 1.94 -21.75
CA PRO A 207 42.10 1.00 -22.67
C PRO A 207 43.40 0.32 -22.20
N SER A 208 43.39 -1.01 -22.19
CA SER A 208 44.44 -1.91 -22.74
C SER A 208 45.81 -2.15 -22.05
N ASN A 209 46.19 -3.45 -22.03
CA ASN A 209 47.53 -4.06 -21.82
C ASN A 209 48.16 -3.94 -20.40
N THR A 210 48.69 -5.00 -19.76
CA THR A 210 49.47 -6.14 -20.31
C THR A 210 49.42 -7.41 -19.43
N GLU A 211 49.45 -8.60 -20.08
CA GLU A 211 49.90 -9.94 -19.60
C GLU A 211 49.24 -10.69 -18.41
N ALA A 212 48.31 -11.57 -18.79
CA ALA A 212 48.25 -13.02 -18.51
C ALA A 212 49.03 -13.66 -17.32
N SER A 213 48.30 -14.41 -16.48
CA SER A 213 48.50 -15.87 -16.29
C SER A 213 47.35 -16.58 -15.55
N THR A 214 46.81 -17.61 -16.20
CA THR A 214 45.99 -18.72 -15.65
C THR A 214 46.85 -19.69 -14.81
N PRO A 215 46.34 -20.66 -14.00
CA PRO A 215 45.03 -21.34 -14.18
C PRO A 215 44.18 -21.69 -12.93
N ASN A 216 42.91 -21.99 -13.23
CA ASN A 216 41.95 -22.69 -12.39
C ASN A 216 42.27 -24.21 -12.31
N PRO A 217 41.69 -24.95 -11.35
CA PRO A 217 41.06 -26.22 -11.73
C PRO A 217 39.66 -26.45 -11.11
N GLU A 218 38.84 -27.21 -11.83
CA GLU A 218 37.43 -27.48 -11.51
C GLU A 218 37.19 -28.71 -10.59
N LYS A 219 36.19 -28.59 -9.70
CA LYS A 219 35.01 -29.48 -9.51
C LYS A 219 35.19 -31.03 -9.48
N GLY A 220 34.80 -31.67 -8.36
CA GLY A 220 34.39 -33.09 -8.41
C GLY A 220 34.17 -33.91 -7.11
N SER A 221 32.90 -34.14 -6.74
CA SER A 221 32.31 -35.41 -6.26
C SER A 221 32.56 -36.05 -4.85
N LEU A 222 31.45 -36.24 -4.13
CA LEU A 222 30.99 -37.34 -3.23
C LEU A 222 31.79 -37.91 -2.01
N SER A 223 31.06 -37.96 -0.87
CA SER A 223 30.90 -39.09 0.09
C SER A 223 31.72 -39.23 1.41
N THR A 224 30.98 -39.07 2.52
CA THR A 224 30.94 -39.93 3.75
C THR A 224 31.98 -39.80 4.89
N SER A 225 31.51 -39.18 6.00
CA SER A 225 31.72 -39.48 7.45
C SER A 225 33.12 -39.79 8.05
N THR A 226 33.53 -39.05 9.11
CA THR A 226 33.53 -39.51 10.54
C THR A 226 34.26 -38.55 11.52
N VAL A 227 33.51 -38.03 12.51
CA VAL A 227 33.83 -37.63 13.92
C VAL A 227 35.22 -37.09 14.33
N SER A 228 35.24 -35.84 14.83
CA SER A 228 35.81 -35.34 16.13
C SER A 228 36.05 -33.82 16.04
N ALA A 229 36.02 -32.95 17.06
CA ALA A 229 35.45 -32.84 18.40
C ALA A 229 36.08 -31.57 19.03
N ASN A 230 35.36 -30.80 19.85
CA ASN A 230 35.84 -29.66 20.68
C ASN A 230 36.33 -28.37 19.94
N SER A 231 36.14 -27.14 20.45
CA SER A 231 35.71 -26.67 21.79
C SER A 231 34.98 -25.31 21.76
N THR A 232 34.17 -25.04 22.80
CA THR A 232 33.87 -23.74 23.48
C THR A 232 34.04 -22.43 22.67
N THR A 233 33.04 -21.56 22.46
CA THR A 233 32.28 -20.73 23.44
C THR A 233 31.00 -20.17 22.77
N SER A 234 30.01 -19.52 23.41
CA SER A 234 29.63 -19.31 24.82
C SER A 234 28.12 -18.98 24.91
N SER A 235 27.54 -19.00 26.12
CA SER A 235 26.10 -18.70 26.35
C SER A 235 25.80 -17.19 26.45
N ASN A 236 24.66 -16.75 25.90
CA ASN A 236 23.77 -15.82 26.61
C ASN A 236 22.31 -15.95 26.15
N ASN A 237 21.39 -15.74 27.09
CA ASN A 237 19.95 -16.05 26.97
C ASN A 237 19.09 -14.83 26.58
N GLN A 238 17.83 -15.14 26.28
CA GLN A 238 16.64 -14.25 26.25
C GLN A 238 16.49 -13.37 24.99
N ASN A 239 15.28 -13.09 24.49
CA ASN A 239 13.95 -13.53 24.93
C ASN A 239 13.02 -13.71 23.74
N SER A 240 12.14 -14.71 23.76
CA SER A 240 10.99 -14.74 22.85
C SER A 240 9.87 -13.89 23.42
N LEU A 241 9.23 -13.06 22.58
CA LEU A 241 7.88 -12.59 22.89
C LEU A 241 7.02 -12.62 21.63
N SER A 242 5.98 -13.43 21.72
CA SER A 242 4.95 -13.60 20.70
C SER A 242 4.11 -12.33 20.54
N SER A 243 3.70 -12.02 19.32
CA SER A 243 2.56 -11.12 19.07
C SER A 243 1.59 -11.76 18.09
N ALA A 244 0.30 -11.63 18.41
CA ALA A 244 -0.77 -12.44 17.84
C ALA A 244 -1.07 -12.13 16.37
N ASN A 245 -1.35 -13.20 15.63
CA ASN A 245 -1.95 -13.14 14.30
C ASN A 245 -3.45 -12.81 14.43
N SER A 246 -3.93 -11.73 13.82
CA SER A 246 -5.36 -11.39 13.75
C SER A 246 -5.86 -11.42 12.30
N GLN A 247 -6.84 -12.28 12.03
CA GLN A 247 -7.49 -12.40 10.73
C GLN A 247 -8.45 -11.23 10.51
N GLY A 248 -8.26 -10.47 9.42
CA GLY A 248 -9.16 -9.40 8.99
C GLY A 248 -10.01 -9.80 7.78
N SER A 249 -11.21 -10.33 8.02
CA SER A 249 -12.17 -10.65 6.96
C SER A 249 -12.75 -9.38 6.32
N ALA A 250 -12.47 -9.14 5.04
CA ALA A 250 -13.08 -8.05 4.29
C ALA A 250 -14.47 -8.45 3.76
N VAL A 251 -15.51 -8.27 4.59
CA VAL A 251 -16.91 -8.30 4.15
C VAL A 251 -17.28 -6.93 3.57
N SER A 252 -17.86 -6.93 2.37
CA SER A 252 -18.39 -5.72 1.73
C SER A 252 -19.72 -5.32 2.36
N SER A 253 -19.85 -4.07 2.81
CA SER A 253 -21.14 -3.41 3.00
C SER A 253 -21.18 -2.12 2.19
N ALA A 254 -22.16 -2.03 1.28
CA ALA A 254 -22.57 -0.76 0.70
C ALA A 254 -23.40 0.01 1.74
N GLY A 255 -23.19 1.32 1.82
CA GLY A 255 -23.96 2.21 2.68
C GLY A 255 -24.15 3.54 1.98
N GLU A 256 -25.33 3.76 1.42
CA GLU A 256 -25.74 5.06 0.90
C GLU A 256 -25.89 6.05 2.06
N SER A 257 -25.52 7.32 1.85
CA SER A 257 -26.14 8.39 2.62
C SER A 257 -26.20 9.70 1.86
N SER A 258 -27.35 10.34 1.99
CA SER A 258 -27.77 11.57 1.34
C SER A 258 -27.52 12.78 2.22
N SER A 259 -27.22 13.94 1.62
CA SER A 259 -28.11 15.12 1.65
C SER A 259 -27.45 16.39 1.11
N ALA A 260 -28.31 17.32 0.63
CA ALA A 260 -28.24 18.78 0.53
C ALA A 260 -26.88 19.54 0.55
N GLY A 261 -26.73 20.68 -0.14
CA GLY A 261 -27.72 21.46 -0.89
C GLY A 261 -27.13 22.75 -1.49
N ASP A 262 -27.98 23.45 -2.25
CA ASP A 262 -27.72 24.63 -3.10
C ASP A 262 -27.11 25.87 -2.41
N VAL A 263 -26.21 26.58 -3.12
CA VAL A 263 -26.08 28.07 -3.10
C VAL A 263 -25.60 28.57 -4.47
N GLY A 264 -26.41 29.42 -5.13
CA GLY A 264 -26.04 30.14 -6.37
C GLY A 264 -25.14 31.37 -6.16
N GLY A 265 -24.47 31.83 -7.22
CA GLY A 265 -23.48 32.93 -7.15
C GLY A 265 -23.93 34.28 -7.73
N SER A 266 -23.13 35.33 -7.53
CA SER A 266 -23.07 36.54 -8.37
C SER A 266 -21.81 37.40 -8.09
N ASN A 267 -21.32 38.10 -9.13
CA ASN A 267 -20.15 38.99 -9.10
C ASN A 267 -20.45 40.39 -8.53
N ALA A 268 -19.43 41.09 -8.01
CA ALA A 268 -19.26 42.54 -8.18
C ALA A 268 -17.81 43.02 -7.91
N GLN A 269 -17.32 43.95 -8.75
CA GLN A 269 -16.08 44.72 -8.57
C GLN A 269 -16.17 45.77 -7.43
N GLY A 270 -15.02 46.19 -6.90
CA GLY A 270 -14.88 47.48 -6.22
C GLY A 270 -13.58 47.63 -5.44
N ALA A 271 -12.75 48.62 -5.79
CA ALA A 271 -11.53 48.97 -5.05
C ALA A 271 -11.73 50.22 -4.20
N ASP A 272 -11.07 50.32 -3.04
CA ASP A 272 -10.34 51.53 -2.65
C ASP A 272 -9.34 51.28 -1.50
N VAL A 273 -8.46 52.26 -1.25
CA VAL A 273 -7.28 52.19 -0.36
C VAL A 273 -7.41 53.18 0.79
N LYS A 274 -7.17 52.75 2.06
CA LYS A 274 -6.35 53.50 3.06
C LYS A 274 -6.22 52.90 4.48
N LYS A 275 -4.95 52.85 4.92
CA LYS A 275 -4.43 53.50 6.16
C LYS A 275 -4.53 52.80 7.55
N SER A 276 -3.47 52.03 7.82
CA SER A 276 -2.55 52.11 8.99
C SER A 276 -3.00 51.84 10.44
N ILE A 277 -2.26 50.90 11.05
CA ILE A 277 -1.65 50.94 12.41
C ILE A 277 -2.59 51.13 13.61
N GLU A 278 -2.73 50.06 14.39
CA GLU A 278 -2.51 50.11 15.84
C GLU A 278 -1.54 49.00 16.25
N ILE A 279 -0.63 49.31 17.18
CA ILE A 279 0.23 48.37 17.88
C ILE A 279 -0.06 48.59 19.37
N ASN A 280 -0.40 47.53 20.11
CA ASN A 280 -0.30 47.53 21.58
C ASN A 280 -0.22 46.08 22.12
N PRO A 281 0.21 45.87 23.38
CA PRO A 281 1.51 45.23 23.56
C PRO A 281 1.45 43.78 24.03
N VAL A 282 2.59 43.09 23.88
CA VAL A 282 2.86 41.79 24.51
C VAL A 282 2.62 41.90 26.01
N THR A 283 1.64 41.13 26.49
CA THR A 283 1.43 40.89 27.92
C THR A 283 1.64 39.39 28.16
N GLN A 284 2.66 39.03 28.93
CA GLN A 284 2.83 37.66 29.41
C GLN A 284 1.75 37.37 30.43
N GLN A 285 0.99 36.29 30.24
CA GLN A 285 0.17 35.71 31.30
C GLN A 285 0.25 34.19 31.24
N SER A 286 0.61 33.59 32.37
CA SER A 286 0.82 32.15 32.53
C SER A 286 -0.48 31.36 32.45
N ALA A 287 -0.35 30.05 32.25
CA ALA A 287 -1.45 29.11 32.12
C ALA A 287 -2.47 29.19 33.28
N SER A 288 -3.75 29.08 32.92
CA SER A 288 -4.87 28.81 33.83
C SER A 288 -5.75 27.70 33.24
N GLU A 289 -6.44 26.99 34.13
CA GLU A 289 -7.08 25.70 33.84
C GLU A 289 -8.21 25.79 32.79
N VAL A 290 -8.33 24.75 31.96
CA VAL A 290 -9.47 24.58 31.05
C VAL A 290 -10.70 24.16 31.86
N GLY A 291 -11.36 25.13 32.46
CA GLY A 291 -12.68 24.96 33.07
C GLY A 291 -13.74 24.67 32.02
N MET A 292 -13.88 23.40 31.63
CA MET A 292 -14.95 22.96 30.74
C MET A 292 -16.31 23.27 31.38
N SER A 293 -17.17 23.99 30.65
CA SER A 293 -18.48 24.40 31.16
C SER A 293 -19.26 23.21 31.72
N LEU A 294 -19.82 23.35 32.92
CA LEU A 294 -20.59 22.31 33.61
C LEU A 294 -21.73 21.74 32.73
N ILE A 295 -22.27 22.58 31.84
CA ILE A 295 -23.31 22.23 30.87
C ILE A 295 -22.79 21.23 29.82
N ALA A 296 -21.54 21.37 29.38
CA ALA A 296 -20.92 20.46 28.42
C ALA A 296 -20.65 19.08 29.07
N VAL A 297 -20.18 19.06 30.32
CA VAL A 297 -19.97 17.81 31.09
C VAL A 297 -21.30 17.07 31.30
N LEU A 298 -22.36 17.78 31.69
CA LEU A 298 -23.71 17.20 31.82
C LEU A 298 -24.27 16.71 30.48
N GLY A 299 -23.99 17.42 29.37
CA GLY A 299 -24.36 16.98 28.03
C GLY A 299 -23.74 15.64 27.64
N VAL A 300 -22.44 15.46 27.89
CA VAL A 300 -21.73 14.19 27.64
C VAL A 300 -22.28 13.06 28.52
N ILE A 301 -22.56 13.31 29.80
CA ILE A 301 -23.14 12.32 30.71
C ILE A 301 -24.53 11.87 30.25
N CYS A 302 -25.40 12.81 29.84
CA CYS A 302 -26.71 12.47 29.25
C CYS A 302 -26.58 11.61 27.99
N LEU A 303 -25.63 11.92 27.11
CA LEU A 303 -25.42 11.19 25.86
C LEU A 303 -24.96 9.74 26.13
N ILE A 304 -24.05 9.56 27.09
CA ILE A 304 -23.61 8.23 27.54
C ILE A 304 -24.78 7.44 28.17
N LEU A 305 -25.64 8.07 28.96
CA LEU A 305 -26.83 7.43 29.55
C LEU A 305 -27.83 6.97 28.49
N ILE A 306 -28.07 7.78 27.43
CA ILE A 306 -28.96 7.41 26.32
C ILE A 306 -28.41 6.18 25.57
N ILE A 307 -27.10 6.15 25.28
CA ILE A 307 -26.43 4.99 24.65
C ILE A 307 -26.54 3.75 25.56
N GLY A 308 -26.30 3.91 26.87
CA GLY A 308 -26.41 2.82 27.85
C GLY A 308 -27.82 2.22 27.92
N VAL A 309 -28.86 3.06 27.97
CA VAL A 309 -30.27 2.62 27.98
C VAL A 309 -30.65 1.93 26.66
N GLY A 310 -30.15 2.42 25.51
CA GLY A 310 -30.32 1.75 24.22
C GLY A 310 -29.73 0.33 24.22
N TYR A 311 -28.46 0.20 24.61
CA TYR A 311 -27.73 -1.07 24.63
C TYR A 311 -28.31 -2.11 25.60
N PHE A 312 -28.81 -1.68 26.77
CA PHE A 312 -29.42 -2.61 27.72
C PHE A 312 -30.85 -3.04 27.33
N ARG A 313 -31.59 -2.21 26.58
CA ARG A 313 -32.96 -2.55 26.15
C ARG A 313 -32.96 -3.63 25.06
N ASP A 314 -32.01 -3.59 24.13
CA ASP A 314 -31.82 -4.58 23.06
C ASP A 314 -31.55 -5.98 23.63
N LYS A 315 -30.65 -6.05 24.63
CA LYS A 315 -30.17 -7.30 25.24
C LYS A 315 -31.23 -8.11 26.00
N ASP A 316 -32.37 -7.52 26.34
CA ASP A 316 -33.49 -8.22 26.97
C ASP A 316 -34.56 -8.70 25.98
N GLU A 317 -34.49 -8.30 24.70
CA GLU A 317 -35.28 -8.88 23.61
C GLU A 317 -34.62 -10.16 23.09
N ASP A 318 -33.30 -10.16 22.84
CA ASP A 318 -32.50 -11.35 22.45
C ASP A 318 -32.74 -12.59 23.36
N LYS A 319 -32.90 -12.36 24.67
CA LYS A 319 -33.13 -13.42 25.67
C LYS A 319 -34.50 -14.08 25.60
N LYS A 320 -35.49 -13.45 24.97
CA LYS A 320 -36.83 -14.03 24.79
C LYS A 320 -36.85 -14.96 23.59
N ASP A 321 -36.24 -14.54 22.48
CA ASP A 321 -36.26 -15.31 21.24
C ASP A 321 -35.35 -16.54 21.30
N GLY A 322 -34.20 -16.45 21.99
CA GLY A 322 -33.32 -17.60 22.20
C GLY A 322 -33.98 -18.80 22.88
N LYS A 323 -34.91 -18.56 23.83
CA LYS A 323 -35.63 -19.65 24.54
C LYS A 323 -36.63 -20.42 23.68
N ASN A 324 -37.15 -19.80 22.62
CA ASN A 324 -38.15 -20.42 21.74
C ASN A 324 -37.48 -21.40 20.76
N LEU A 325 -36.24 -21.13 20.37
CA LEU A 325 -35.44 -21.97 19.48
C LEU A 325 -35.01 -23.30 20.12
N ASP A 326 -34.63 -23.30 21.40
CA ASP A 326 -34.27 -24.54 22.12
C ASP A 326 -35.46 -25.50 22.28
N GLU A 327 -36.68 -24.97 22.49
CA GLU A 327 -37.90 -25.76 22.59
C GLU A 327 -38.34 -26.35 21.22
N LEU A 328 -38.05 -25.63 20.12
CA LEU A 328 -38.27 -26.10 18.76
C LEU A 328 -37.27 -27.21 18.34
N PHE A 329 -36.02 -27.15 18.80
CA PHE A 329 -35.01 -28.18 18.48
C PHE A 329 -35.25 -29.51 19.22
N ASN A 330 -35.60 -29.46 20.51
CA ASN A 330 -35.83 -30.66 21.33
C ASN A 330 -37.10 -31.46 20.98
N LYS A 331 -37.95 -30.97 20.07
CA LYS A 331 -39.20 -31.63 19.65
C LYS A 331 -39.09 -32.37 18.30
N LYS A 332 -37.88 -32.47 17.74
CA LYS A 332 -37.60 -33.09 16.43
C LYS A 332 -36.50 -34.17 16.44
N LEU A 333 -36.13 -34.64 17.63
CA LEU A 333 -35.33 -35.84 17.89
C LEU A 333 -36.18 -36.86 18.65
#